data_AF-A0A1F7RAP0-F1
#
_entry.id   AF-A0A1F7RAP0-F1
#
_cell.length_a   1.000
_cell.length_b   1.000
_cell.length_c   1.000
_cell.angle_alpha   90.00
_cell.angle_beta   90.00
_cell.angle_gamma   90.00
#
_symmetry.space_group_name_H-M   'P 1'
#
loop_
_entity.id
_entity.type
_entity.pdbx_description
1 polymer ?
#
loop_
_entity_poly.entity_id
_entity_poly.type
_entity_poly.pdbx_seq_one_letter_code
_entity_poly.pdbx_strand_id
1 'polypeptide(L)'
;MLHRNIKQFTSILLLGTAILFISFPAWGNSHSPVGRWKTIDDKTGKPKGVIEIWETRGVLYGKIIETFEKPEDGKPQICDKCDGALKNAPILGLRIIWDMRKDGSAWAGGWILDPDNGKIYRAKMSLLSDDRELKVRGYIGFSFIGRSQIWQRIK
;
A
#
# COMPACT_ATOMS: atom_id res chain seq x y z
N MET A 1 8.97 -88.38 -27.37
CA MET A 1 8.61 -87.71 -28.63
C MET A 1 7.86 -86.44 -28.29
N LEU A 2 8.17 -85.33 -28.97
CA LEU A 2 7.61 -83.95 -28.87
C LEU A 2 8.03 -83.12 -27.63
N HIS A 3 8.96 -82.15 -27.69
CA HIS A 3 9.08 -80.84 -28.38
C HIS A 3 8.25 -79.67 -27.79
N ARG A 4 9.00 -78.62 -27.37
CA ARG A 4 8.70 -77.16 -27.39
C ARG A 4 7.67 -76.64 -26.36
N ASN A 5 7.70 -75.41 -25.83
CA ASN A 5 8.56 -74.24 -26.02
C ASN A 5 8.33 -73.23 -24.87
N ILE A 6 9.40 -72.50 -24.57
CA ILE A 6 9.52 -71.18 -23.93
C ILE A 6 8.25 -70.29 -23.99
N LYS A 7 7.94 -69.61 -22.87
CA LYS A 7 7.71 -68.15 -22.78
C LYS A 7 7.74 -67.69 -21.32
N GLN A 8 8.78 -66.92 -20.99
CA GLN A 8 8.83 -66.13 -19.77
C GLN A 8 7.73 -65.07 -19.83
N PHE A 9 6.94 -64.96 -18.77
CA PHE A 9 6.06 -63.81 -18.55
C PHE A 9 6.58 -63.05 -17.34
N THR A 10 7.31 -61.99 -17.64
CA THR A 10 7.70 -60.93 -16.73
C THR A 10 6.52 -60.02 -16.43
N SER A 11 6.43 -59.59 -15.16
CA SER A 11 5.86 -58.32 -14.69
C SER A 11 4.34 -58.13 -14.87
N ILE A 12 3.60 -57.51 -13.97
CA ILE A 12 3.80 -56.17 -13.40
C ILE A 12 3.10 -56.15 -12.03
N LEU A 13 3.85 -55.86 -10.96
CA LEU A 13 3.28 -55.50 -9.67
C LEU A 13 2.79 -54.04 -9.79
N LEU A 14 1.47 -53.82 -9.88
CA LEU A 14 0.85 -52.50 -9.83
C LEU A 14 1.02 -51.91 -8.42
N LEU A 15 2.13 -51.23 -8.15
CA LEU A 15 2.24 -50.31 -7.03
C LEU A 15 1.37 -49.09 -7.35
N GLY A 16 0.20 -49.00 -6.73
CA GLY A 16 -0.63 -47.80 -6.78
C GLY A 16 0.08 -46.62 -6.11
N THR A 17 0.61 -45.70 -6.90
CA THR A 17 1.19 -44.45 -6.41
C THR A 17 0.05 -43.52 -5.96
N ALA A 18 -0.18 -43.42 -4.65
CA ALA A 18 -1.02 -42.39 -4.07
C ALA A 18 -0.33 -41.04 -4.22
N ILE A 19 -0.78 -40.21 -5.16
CA ILE A 19 -0.34 -38.82 -5.31
C ILE A 19 -0.98 -38.02 -4.17
N LEU A 20 -0.25 -37.84 -3.08
CA LEU A 20 -0.59 -36.88 -2.03
C LEU A 20 -0.39 -35.47 -2.60
N PHE A 21 -1.48 -34.82 -3.00
CA PHE A 21 -1.48 -33.39 -3.29
C PHE A 21 -1.23 -32.63 -1.97
N ILE A 22 0.04 -32.30 -1.71
CA ILE A 22 0.38 -31.33 -0.68
C ILE A 22 -0.07 -29.97 -1.22
N SER A 23 -1.24 -29.52 -0.77
CA SER A 23 -1.70 -28.16 -1.02
C SER A 23 -0.73 -27.20 -0.33
N PHE A 24 0.20 -26.62 -1.08
CA PHE A 24 0.98 -25.49 -0.59
C PHE A 24 0.00 -24.34 -0.34
N PRO A 25 -0.02 -23.73 0.86
CA PRO A 25 -0.75 -22.48 1.04
C PRO A 25 -0.14 -21.48 0.06
N ALA A 26 -0.95 -21.01 -0.89
CA ALA A 26 -0.60 -19.82 -1.65
C ALA A 26 -0.50 -18.70 -0.62
N TRP A 27 0.72 -18.28 -0.29
CA TRP A 27 0.94 -17.00 0.37
C TRP A 27 0.48 -15.94 -0.63
N GLY A 28 -0.80 -15.58 -0.54
CA GLY A 28 -1.30 -14.41 -1.24
C GLY A 28 -0.49 -13.23 -0.74
N ASN A 29 0.20 -12.54 -1.66
CA ASN A 29 0.77 -11.24 -1.37
C ASN A 29 -0.36 -10.42 -0.76
N SER A 30 -0.30 -10.13 0.54
CA SER A 30 -1.30 -9.30 1.17
C SER A 30 -1.10 -7.89 0.63
N HIS A 31 -1.84 -7.55 -0.43
CA HIS A 31 -1.85 -6.23 -1.03
C HIS A 31 -2.17 -5.22 0.08
N SER A 32 -1.14 -4.50 0.55
CA SER A 32 -1.24 -3.60 1.71
C SER A 32 -0.56 -2.25 1.44
N PRO A 33 -1.21 -1.12 1.79
CA PRO A 33 -0.61 0.20 1.73
C PRO A 33 0.48 0.42 2.77
N VAL A 34 0.67 -0.50 3.73
CA VAL A 34 1.78 -0.40 4.70
C VAL A 34 3.11 -0.30 3.96
N GLY A 35 3.97 0.62 4.40
CA GLY A 35 5.27 0.89 3.81
C GLY A 35 5.54 2.37 3.57
N ARG A 36 6.57 2.65 2.76
CA ARG A 36 7.05 4.00 2.47
C ARG A 36 6.68 4.41 1.05
N TRP A 37 6.19 5.64 0.90
CA TRP A 37 5.62 6.14 -0.33
C TRP A 37 6.15 7.52 -0.66
N LYS A 38 6.76 7.67 -1.83
CA LYS A 38 7.14 8.95 -2.40
C LYS A 38 5.91 9.64 -2.96
N THR A 39 5.61 10.84 -2.49
CA THR A 39 4.49 11.65 -3.01
C THR A 39 4.95 12.50 -4.17
N ILE A 40 4.14 12.56 -5.22
CA ILE A 40 4.36 13.40 -6.40
C ILE A 40 3.34 14.52 -6.38
N ASP A 41 3.80 15.77 -6.52
CA ASP A 41 2.92 16.93 -6.69
C ASP A 41 2.17 16.84 -8.02
N ASP A 42 0.84 16.88 -7.98
CA ASP A 42 -0.02 16.72 -9.15
C ASP A 42 -0.01 17.93 -10.09
N LYS A 43 0.51 19.09 -9.66
CA LYS A 43 0.60 20.31 -10.47
C LYS A 43 1.95 20.47 -11.14
N THR A 44 3.03 20.13 -10.44
CA THR A 44 4.42 20.35 -10.87
C THR A 44 5.13 19.07 -11.30
N GLY A 45 4.61 17.89 -10.94
CA GLY A 45 5.22 16.59 -11.20
C GLY A 45 6.47 16.30 -10.36
N LYS A 46 6.82 17.17 -9.42
CA LYS A 46 8.02 17.03 -8.59
C LYS A 46 7.75 16.16 -7.35
N PRO A 47 8.74 15.39 -6.87
CA PRO A 47 8.67 14.74 -5.57
C PRO A 47 8.54 15.76 -4.43
N LYS A 48 7.60 15.57 -3.50
CA LYS A 48 7.41 16.45 -2.33
C LYS A 48 8.03 15.91 -1.05
N GLY A 49 7.83 14.63 -0.80
CA GLY A 49 8.33 13.97 0.39
C GLY A 49 8.04 12.48 0.40
N VAL A 50 8.27 11.87 1.55
CA VAL A 50 8.02 10.45 1.80
C VAL A 50 7.04 10.30 2.96
N ILE A 51 6.00 9.50 2.74
CA ILE A 51 5.01 9.12 3.75
C ILE A 51 5.26 7.69 4.18
N GLU A 52 5.38 7.48 5.49
CA GLU A 52 5.31 6.15 6.08
C GLU A 52 3.86 5.86 6.45
N ILE A 53 3.32 4.75 5.95
CA ILE A 53 2.01 4.20 6.32
C ILE A 53 2.23 2.96 7.17
N TRP A 54 1.55 2.90 8.31
CA TRP A 54 1.58 1.75 9.21
C TRP A 54 0.17 1.33 9.61
N GLU A 55 0.04 0.10 10.09
CA GLU A 55 -1.21 -0.47 10.55
C GLU A 55 -1.19 -0.72 12.05
N THR A 56 -2.31 -0.46 12.72
CA THR A 56 -2.54 -0.87 14.11
C THR A 56 -3.95 -1.40 14.23
N ARG A 57 -4.09 -2.70 14.54
CA ARG A 57 -5.38 -3.37 14.74
C ARG A 57 -6.38 -3.14 13.59
N GLY A 58 -5.94 -3.33 12.33
CA GLY A 58 -6.84 -3.16 11.17
C GLY A 58 -7.03 -1.72 10.69
N VAL A 59 -6.33 -0.75 11.29
CA VAL A 59 -6.47 0.68 10.97
C VAL A 59 -5.14 1.23 10.47
N LEU A 60 -5.17 1.86 9.30
CA LEU A 60 -4.01 2.53 8.74
C LEU A 60 -3.90 3.98 9.22
N TYR A 61 -2.66 4.36 9.45
CA TYR A 61 -2.21 5.70 9.79
C TYR A 61 -1.01 6.05 8.91
N GLY A 62 -0.67 7.32 8.84
CA GLY A 62 0.50 7.73 8.07
C GLY A 62 1.04 9.10 8.46
N LYS A 63 2.35 9.27 8.33
CA LYS A 63 3.08 10.48 8.69
C LYS A 63 4.17 10.79 7.68
N ILE A 64 4.56 12.07 7.62
CA ILE A 64 5.66 12.52 6.78
C ILE A 64 6.99 12.14 7.45
N ILE A 65 7.86 11.43 6.74
CA ILE A 65 9.19 11.01 7.24
C ILE A 65 10.36 11.64 6.48
N GLU A 66 10.09 12.32 5.36
CA GLU A 66 11.09 13.05 4.57
C GLU A 66 10.40 14.17 3.77
N THR A 67 11.10 15.29 3.58
CA THR A 67 10.71 16.37 2.65
C THR A 67 11.86 16.61 1.67
N PHE A 68 11.54 16.74 0.38
CA PHE A 68 12.57 16.98 -0.64
C PHE A 68 12.91 18.47 -0.79
N GLU A 69 11.94 19.34 -0.52
CA GLU A 69 12.20 20.77 -0.40
C GLU A 69 12.71 21.07 1.02
N LYS A 70 13.79 21.85 1.07
CA LYS A 70 14.41 22.31 2.32
C LYS A 70 14.34 23.83 2.36
N PRO A 71 13.90 24.43 3.48
CA PRO A 71 13.95 25.87 3.65
C PRO A 71 15.38 26.41 3.58
N GLU A 72 15.56 27.54 2.88
CA GLU A 72 16.88 28.18 2.73
C GLU A 72 17.44 28.70 4.05
N ASP A 73 16.55 29.11 4.97
CA ASP A 73 16.92 29.62 6.30
C ASP A 73 17.33 28.51 7.29
N GLY A 74 17.32 27.25 6.84
CA GLY A 74 17.68 26.08 7.64
C GLY A 74 16.67 25.74 8.74
N LYS A 75 15.55 26.46 8.87
CA LYS A 75 14.54 26.17 9.88
C LYS A 75 13.69 24.98 9.45
N PRO A 76 13.12 24.22 10.40
CA PRO A 76 12.15 23.18 10.07
C PRO A 76 10.94 23.78 9.34
N GLN A 77 10.52 23.15 8.25
CA GLN A 77 9.25 23.49 7.60
C GLN A 77 8.09 23.20 8.57
N ILE A 78 7.14 24.12 8.68
CA ILE A 78 5.97 24.03 9.55
C ILE A 78 4.67 24.05 8.73
N CYS A 79 3.58 23.52 9.28
CA CYS A 79 2.24 23.68 8.69
C CYS A 79 1.63 25.01 9.12
N ASP A 80 2.00 26.09 8.45
CA ASP A 80 1.51 27.44 8.71
C ASP A 80 0.02 27.62 8.38
N LYS A 81 -0.53 26.83 7.46
CA LYS A 81 -1.97 26.90 7.08
C LYS A 81 -2.87 25.94 7.86
N CYS A 82 -2.30 25.02 8.63
CA CYS A 82 -3.08 24.12 9.48
C CYS A 82 -3.76 24.89 10.61
N ASP A 83 -4.86 24.34 11.15
CA ASP A 83 -5.61 24.94 12.25
C ASP A 83 -5.42 24.18 13.58
N GLY A 84 -5.80 24.83 14.68
CA GLY A 84 -5.83 24.23 16.01
C GLY A 84 -4.48 23.68 16.45
N ALA A 85 -4.46 22.46 16.99
CA ALA A 85 -3.25 21.81 17.49
C ALA A 85 -2.22 21.47 16.38
N LEU A 86 -2.61 21.57 15.11
CA LEU A 86 -1.73 21.30 13.97
C LEU A 86 -1.08 22.58 13.42
N LYS A 87 -1.54 23.76 13.86
CA LYS A 87 -0.97 25.06 13.47
C LYS A 87 0.50 25.12 13.88
N ASN A 88 1.37 25.48 12.94
CA ASN A 88 2.82 25.60 13.14
C ASN A 88 3.51 24.29 13.58
N ALA A 89 2.85 23.14 13.50
CA ALA A 89 3.49 21.86 13.76
C ALA A 89 4.57 21.60 12.70
N PRO A 90 5.73 21.02 13.08
CA PRO A 90 6.74 20.61 12.11
C PRO A 90 6.15 19.66 11.06
N ILE A 91 6.45 19.89 9.79
CA ILE A 91 6.00 19.05 8.68
C ILE A 91 6.63 17.65 8.79
N LEU A 92 7.93 17.60 9.10
CA LEU A 92 8.60 16.33 9.37
C LEU A 92 8.02 15.71 10.65
N GLY A 93 7.53 14.48 10.55
CA GLY A 93 6.85 13.76 11.62
C GLY A 93 5.35 14.02 11.72
N LEU A 94 4.79 14.97 10.95
CA LEU A 94 3.37 15.30 10.99
C LEU A 94 2.53 14.10 10.55
N ARG A 95 1.61 13.66 11.41
CA ARG A 95 0.63 12.63 11.06
C ARG A 95 -0.41 13.25 10.13
N ILE A 96 -0.45 12.75 8.89
CA ILE A 96 -1.36 13.24 7.86
C ILE A 96 -2.45 12.24 7.49
N ILE A 97 -2.38 10.97 7.89
CA ILE A 97 -3.40 9.95 7.60
C ILE A 97 -3.84 9.30 8.91
N TRP A 98 -5.16 9.10 9.07
CA TRP A 98 -5.72 8.36 10.21
C TRP A 98 -7.08 7.71 9.87
N ASP A 99 -7.46 6.72 10.67
CA ASP A 99 -8.74 6.00 10.64
C ASP A 99 -9.10 5.31 9.32
N MET A 100 -8.10 5.00 8.49
CA MET A 100 -8.30 4.33 7.22
C MET A 100 -8.50 2.82 7.43
N ARG A 101 -9.61 2.27 6.96
CA ARG A 101 -9.96 0.84 7.13
C ARG A 101 -10.16 0.17 5.79
N LYS A 102 -9.93 -1.15 5.74
CA LYS A 102 -10.19 -1.96 4.55
C LYS A 102 -11.66 -1.86 4.14
N ASP A 103 -11.92 -1.60 2.87
CA ASP A 103 -13.23 -1.47 2.25
C ASP A 103 -13.18 -2.11 0.84
N GLY A 104 -13.62 -3.38 0.76
CA GLY A 104 -13.45 -4.20 -0.44
C GLY A 104 -11.98 -4.32 -0.85
N SER A 105 -11.64 -3.90 -2.07
CA SER A 105 -10.25 -3.88 -2.57
C SER A 105 -9.46 -2.64 -2.14
N ALA A 106 -10.12 -1.63 -1.55
CA ALA A 106 -9.53 -0.35 -1.19
C ALA A 106 -9.43 -0.15 0.33
N TRP A 107 -8.97 1.03 0.76
CA TRP A 107 -9.07 1.51 2.14
C TRP A 107 -9.81 2.85 2.13
N ALA A 108 -10.76 3.03 3.03
CA ALA A 108 -11.62 4.21 3.09
C ALA A 108 -12.09 4.50 4.53
N GLY A 109 -13.00 5.46 4.68
CA GLY A 109 -13.61 5.85 5.96
C GLY A 109 -12.76 6.81 6.81
N GLY A 110 -11.46 6.86 6.56
CA GLY A 110 -10.53 7.75 7.25
C GLY A 110 -10.35 9.10 6.59
N TRP A 111 -9.27 9.76 6.98
CA TRP A 111 -8.99 11.16 6.68
C TRP A 111 -7.55 11.36 6.23
N ILE A 112 -7.33 12.45 5.49
CA ILE A 112 -6.01 12.94 5.13
C ILE A 112 -5.92 14.46 5.34
N LEU A 113 -4.84 14.93 5.95
CA LEU A 113 -4.45 16.34 6.01
C LEU A 113 -3.59 16.68 4.79
N ASP A 114 -3.91 17.78 4.11
CA ASP A 114 -3.03 18.40 3.11
C ASP A 114 -2.30 19.59 3.76
N PRO A 115 -1.00 19.47 4.09
CA PRO A 115 -0.27 20.55 4.74
C PRO A 115 -0.12 21.81 3.89
N ASP A 116 -0.27 21.73 2.56
CA ASP A 116 -0.11 22.89 1.66
C ASP A 116 -1.24 23.89 1.77
N ASN A 117 -2.40 23.44 2.23
CA ASN A 117 -3.59 24.27 2.42
C ASN A 117 -4.22 24.12 3.81
N GLY A 118 -3.66 23.26 4.67
CA GLY A 118 -4.12 23.03 6.04
C GLY A 118 -5.43 22.27 6.17
N LYS A 119 -6.04 21.83 5.06
CA LYS A 119 -7.38 21.23 5.08
C LYS A 119 -7.33 19.73 5.28
N ILE A 120 -8.34 19.24 5.99
CA ILE A 120 -8.58 17.82 6.23
C ILE A 120 -9.68 17.34 5.29
N TYR A 121 -9.42 16.22 4.62
CA TYR A 121 -10.31 15.62 3.63
C TYR A 121 -10.67 14.19 4.03
N ARG A 122 -11.85 13.72 3.63
CA ARG A 122 -12.12 12.28 3.60
C ARG A 122 -11.19 11.64 2.59
N ALA A 123 -10.70 10.44 2.88
CA ALA A 123 -9.71 9.77 2.05
C ALA A 123 -10.14 8.38 1.57
N LYS A 124 -9.67 8.01 0.38
CA LYS A 124 -9.71 6.64 -0.15
C LYS A 124 -8.34 6.29 -0.74
N MET A 125 -7.87 5.08 -0.50
CA MET A 125 -6.59 4.55 -1.00
C MET A 125 -6.81 3.26 -1.78
N SER A 126 -6.14 3.14 -2.92
CA SER A 126 -6.18 1.95 -3.77
C SER A 126 -4.80 1.63 -4.29
N LEU A 127 -4.36 0.39 -4.10
CA LEU A 127 -3.12 -0.11 -4.67
C LEU A 127 -3.30 -0.36 -6.16
N LEU A 128 -2.28 0.00 -6.93
CA LEU A 128 -2.21 -0.13 -8.38
C LEU A 128 -0.86 -0.74 -8.77
N SER A 129 -0.75 -1.17 -10.03
CA SER A 129 0.53 -1.51 -10.66
C SER A 129 1.34 -2.58 -9.89
N ASP A 130 0.65 -3.60 -9.37
CA ASP A 130 1.21 -4.65 -8.50
C ASP A 130 1.89 -4.06 -7.25
N ASP A 131 1.10 -3.30 -6.49
CA ASP A 131 1.48 -2.57 -5.28
C ASP A 131 2.60 -1.54 -5.42
N ARG A 132 3.10 -1.27 -6.63
CA ARG A 132 4.15 -0.25 -6.84
C ARG A 132 3.60 1.18 -6.73
N GLU A 133 2.30 1.34 -6.90
CA GLU A 133 1.63 2.64 -6.87
C GLU A 133 0.46 2.63 -5.88
N LEU A 134 0.30 3.75 -5.17
CA LEU A 134 -0.84 4.00 -4.30
C LEU A 134 -1.59 5.21 -4.83
N LYS A 135 -2.81 4.98 -5.31
CA LYS A 135 -3.73 6.07 -5.61
C LYS A 135 -4.37 6.54 -4.32
N VAL A 136 -4.11 7.80 -3.95
CA VAL A 136 -4.70 8.46 -2.78
C VAL A 136 -5.67 9.53 -3.26
N ARG A 137 -6.91 9.45 -2.81
CA ARG A 137 -7.97 10.41 -3.17
C ARG A 137 -8.49 11.13 -1.93
N GLY A 138 -8.35 12.45 -1.91
CA GLY A 138 -8.98 13.34 -0.93
C GLY A 138 -10.24 13.99 -1.50
N TYR A 139 -11.33 14.04 -0.74
CA TYR A 139 -12.61 14.59 -1.20
C TYR A 139 -13.42 15.27 -0.08
N ILE A 140 -14.38 16.10 -0.46
CA ILE A 140 -15.33 16.79 0.43
C ILE A 140 -16.74 16.23 0.17
N GLY A 141 -17.40 15.71 1.21
CA GLY A 141 -18.72 15.11 1.08
C GLY A 141 -18.66 13.82 0.26
N PHE A 142 -19.02 13.90 -1.03
CA PHE A 142 -19.00 12.75 -1.93
C PHE A 142 -17.63 12.55 -2.60
N SER A 143 -17.28 11.28 -2.86
CA SER A 143 -15.97 10.93 -3.40
C SER A 143 -15.68 11.52 -4.78
N PHE A 144 -16.67 11.86 -5.60
CA PHE A 144 -16.44 12.48 -6.92
C PHE A 144 -15.98 13.95 -6.84
N ILE A 145 -16.24 14.66 -5.74
CA ILE A 145 -15.78 16.05 -5.53
C ILE A 145 -14.46 16.02 -4.76
N GLY A 146 -13.36 15.82 -5.50
CA GLY A 146 -12.05 15.67 -4.89
C GLY A 146 -10.91 15.50 -5.90
N ARG A 147 -9.70 15.39 -5.37
CA ARG A 147 -8.46 15.23 -6.15
C ARG A 147 -7.79 13.90 -5.84
N SER A 148 -7.02 13.40 -6.79
CA SER A 148 -6.26 12.16 -6.64
C SER A 148 -4.80 12.39 -6.95
N GLN A 149 -3.93 11.78 -6.15
CA GLN A 149 -2.50 11.71 -6.39
C GLN A 149 -2.09 10.24 -6.53
N ILE A 150 -1.03 10.01 -7.29
CA ILE A 150 -0.36 8.71 -7.37
C ILE A 150 0.94 8.81 -6.59
N TRP A 151 1.08 7.99 -5.57
CA TRP A 151 2.31 7.86 -4.79
C TRP A 151 3.06 6.62 -5.23
N GLN A 152 4.39 6.70 -5.21
CA GLN A 152 5.27 5.63 -5.67
C GLN A 152 5.87 4.90 -4.48
N ARG A 153 5.81 3.57 -4.47
CA ARG A 153 6.39 2.77 -3.38
C ARG A 153 7.91 2.90 -3.40
N ILE A 154 8.50 3.09 -2.22
CA ILE A 154 9.94 3.05 -2.01
C ILE A 154 10.30 1.68 -1.44
N LYS A 155 11.30 1.01 -2.03
CA LYS A 155 11.88 -0.21 -1.48
C LYS A 155 12.92 0.16 -0.43
#